data_AF-V4JNL2-F1
#
_entry.id   AF-V4JNL2-F1
#
_cell.length_a   1.000
_cell.length_b   1.000
_cell.length_c   1.000
_cell.angle_alpha   90.00
_cell.angle_beta   90.00
_cell.angle_gamma   90.00
#
_symmetry.space_group_name_H-M   'P 1'
#
loop_
_entity.id
_entity.type
_entity.pdbx_description
1 polymer ?
#
loop_
_entity_poly.entity_id
_entity_poly.type
_entity_poly.pdbx_seq_one_letter_code
_entity_poly.pdbx_strand_id
1 'polypeptide(L)'
;MDNDTGSQERPYVNAFTERDCEQFRELALLHRDAKALILYSEEIDPDSRSNLQTIKELRDALDHLMRVMLARMAPEEGLDGADDGYCEKNLQKAVGHVFRAAFDALDGTLLSLRERIRDTLEGYEVQVIRDVIPDYWQHKKELDKLTEAVASHRGRIDVGKDVGETLNRYIDDVEKFKVFHRTLLDAGPTLDECQRKYKNQNTAVFWRNLAAGVIAAILGGLVVLGVQRFNSATPESVHQPADRGVPAPPAD
;
A
#
# COMPACT_ATOMS: atom_id res chain seq x y z
N MET A 1 -63.76 -33.30 -31.63
CA MET A 1 -63.64 -31.84 -31.82
C MET A 1 -62.26 -31.50 -31.30
N ASP A 2 -61.30 -31.60 -32.20
CA ASP A 2 -59.89 -31.37 -31.93
C ASP A 2 -59.67 -29.85 -31.87
N ASN A 3 -59.38 -29.33 -30.69
CA ASN A 3 -58.87 -27.97 -30.56
C ASN A 3 -57.37 -28.02 -30.76
N ASP A 4 -57.00 -28.01 -32.04
CA ASP A 4 -55.69 -27.60 -32.53
C ASP A 4 -55.54 -26.08 -32.27
N THR A 5 -55.15 -25.73 -31.04
CA THR A 5 -54.69 -24.38 -30.75
C THR A 5 -53.28 -24.26 -31.31
N GLY A 6 -53.21 -24.00 -32.61
CA GLY A 6 -51.99 -23.68 -33.32
C GLY A 6 -51.20 -22.65 -32.53
N SER A 7 -50.07 -23.09 -31.98
CA SER A 7 -49.03 -22.20 -31.48
C SER A 7 -48.52 -21.42 -32.69
N GLN A 8 -49.13 -20.26 -32.96
CA GLN A 8 -48.56 -19.29 -33.87
C GLN A 8 -47.19 -18.94 -33.30
N GLU A 9 -46.13 -19.48 -33.91
CA GLU A 9 -44.77 -19.00 -33.72
C GLU A 9 -44.81 -17.51 -34.01
N ARG A 10 -44.81 -16.70 -32.94
CA ARG A 10 -44.57 -15.27 -33.09
C ARG A 10 -43.20 -15.16 -33.75
N PRO A 11 -43.07 -14.49 -34.90
CA PRO A 11 -41.76 -14.30 -35.50
C PRO A 11 -40.84 -13.70 -34.44
N TYR A 12 -39.64 -14.26 -34.29
CA TYR A 12 -38.57 -13.66 -33.49
C TYR A 12 -38.25 -12.30 -34.10
N VAL A 13 -39.05 -11.29 -33.76
CA VAL A 13 -38.67 -9.89 -33.94
C VAL A 13 -37.47 -9.71 -33.04
N ASN A 14 -36.34 -9.32 -33.63
CA ASN A 14 -35.14 -9.07 -32.86
C ASN A 14 -35.49 -8.03 -31.79
N ALA A 15 -35.60 -8.46 -30.53
CA ALA A 15 -36.06 -7.61 -29.43
C ALA A 15 -35.11 -6.43 -29.21
N PHE A 16 -33.89 -6.54 -29.73
CA PHE A 16 -32.83 -5.54 -29.62
C PHE A 16 -32.56 -4.88 -30.96
N THR A 17 -32.33 -3.58 -30.91
CA THR A 17 -31.87 -2.77 -32.04
C THR A 17 -30.38 -3.01 -32.31
N GLU A 18 -29.89 -2.64 -33.50
CA GLU A 18 -28.44 -2.68 -33.79
C GLU A 18 -27.63 -1.83 -32.80
N ARG A 19 -28.18 -0.69 -32.37
CA ARG A 19 -27.57 0.18 -31.36
C ARG A 19 -27.47 -0.51 -30.00
N ASP A 20 -28.52 -1.22 -29.58
CA ASP A 20 -28.48 -2.00 -28.33
C ASP A 20 -27.34 -3.04 -28.41
N CYS A 21 -27.24 -3.76 -29.53
CA CYS A 21 -26.20 -4.76 -29.76
C CYS A 21 -24.79 -4.17 -29.68
N GLU A 22 -24.56 -2.98 -30.24
CA GLU A 22 -23.27 -2.29 -30.15
C GLU A 22 -22.92 -1.90 -28.70
N GLN A 23 -23.88 -1.33 -27.97
CA GLN A 23 -23.69 -0.97 -26.57
C GLN A 23 -23.50 -2.19 -25.65
N PHE A 24 -24.21 -3.30 -25.91
CA PHE A 24 -23.97 -4.55 -25.20
C PHE A 24 -22.57 -5.10 -25.48
N ARG A 25 -22.08 -4.97 -26.71
CA ARG A 25 -20.72 -5.38 -27.06
C ARG A 25 -19.69 -4.57 -26.29
N GLU A 26 -19.85 -3.25 -26.24
CA GLU A 26 -18.96 -2.36 -25.46
C GLU A 26 -18.99 -2.74 -23.98
N LEU A 27 -20.17 -2.87 -23.39
CA LEU A 27 -20.34 -3.25 -22.00
C LEU A 27 -19.73 -4.63 -21.69
N ALA A 28 -19.88 -5.61 -22.57
CA ALA A 28 -19.32 -6.94 -22.39
C ALA A 28 -17.78 -6.94 -22.42
N LEU A 29 -17.18 -6.15 -23.33
CA LEU A 29 -15.72 -5.97 -23.39
C LEU A 29 -15.20 -5.26 -22.13
N LEU A 30 -15.85 -4.18 -21.72
CA LEU A 30 -15.50 -3.45 -20.50
C LEU A 30 -15.64 -4.35 -19.26
N HIS A 31 -16.72 -5.13 -19.16
CA HIS A 31 -16.93 -6.06 -18.05
C HIS A 31 -15.88 -7.16 -18.02
N ARG A 32 -15.48 -7.72 -19.17
CA ARG A 32 -14.38 -8.70 -19.25
C ARG A 32 -13.10 -8.11 -18.64
N ASP A 33 -12.76 -6.89 -19.02
CA ASP A 33 -11.53 -6.23 -18.59
C ASP A 33 -11.61 -5.84 -17.10
N ALA A 34 -12.74 -5.26 -16.67
CA ALA A 34 -13.02 -4.97 -15.26
C ALA A 34 -12.93 -6.22 -14.40
N LYS A 35 -13.50 -7.35 -14.84
CA LYS A 35 -13.42 -8.63 -14.13
C LYS A 35 -11.99 -9.07 -13.89
N ALA A 36 -11.10 -8.92 -14.88
CA ALA A 36 -9.69 -9.27 -14.72
C ALA A 36 -9.01 -8.42 -13.63
N LEU A 37 -9.32 -7.12 -13.57
CA LEU A 37 -8.82 -6.21 -12.54
C LEU A 37 -9.36 -6.57 -11.15
N ILE A 38 -10.65 -6.93 -11.06
CA ILE A 38 -11.30 -7.33 -9.80
C ILE A 38 -10.67 -8.60 -9.24
N LEU A 39 -10.52 -9.63 -10.08
CA LEU A 39 -9.90 -10.90 -9.65
C LEU A 39 -8.46 -10.68 -9.16
N TYR A 40 -7.69 -9.84 -9.87
CA TYR A 40 -6.34 -9.50 -9.43
C TYR A 40 -6.34 -8.76 -8.09
N SER A 41 -7.26 -7.81 -7.90
CA SER A 41 -7.42 -7.09 -6.65
C SER A 41 -7.73 -8.04 -5.47
N GLU A 42 -8.57 -9.05 -5.69
CA GLU A 42 -8.92 -10.04 -4.66
C GLU A 42 -7.75 -10.97 -4.34
N GLU A 43 -6.98 -11.38 -5.34
CA GLU A 43 -5.80 -12.24 -5.17
C GLU A 43 -4.68 -11.54 -4.39
N ILE A 44 -4.49 -10.24 -4.63
CA ILE A 44 -3.43 -9.47 -3.98
C ILE A 44 -3.85 -8.94 -2.60
N ASP A 45 -5.14 -8.90 -2.24
CA ASP A 45 -5.56 -8.47 -0.90
C ASP A 45 -4.94 -9.41 0.18
N PRO A 46 -4.26 -8.88 1.21
CA PRO A 46 -3.64 -9.70 2.24
C PRO A 46 -4.62 -10.60 3.01
N ASP A 47 -5.87 -10.16 3.12
CA ASP A 47 -6.95 -10.85 3.83
C ASP A 47 -7.88 -11.61 2.86
N SER A 48 -7.56 -11.63 1.56
CA SER A 48 -8.38 -12.19 0.48
C SER A 48 -9.84 -11.70 0.49
N ARG A 49 -10.05 -10.41 0.80
CA ARG A 49 -11.38 -9.79 0.88
C ARG A 49 -11.82 -9.27 -0.48
N SER A 50 -13.09 -9.50 -0.79
CA SER A 50 -13.75 -8.79 -1.89
C SER A 50 -14.03 -7.34 -1.54
N ASN A 51 -13.86 -6.45 -2.52
CA ASN A 51 -14.22 -5.05 -2.37
C ASN A 51 -15.75 -4.88 -2.46
N LEU A 52 -16.40 -4.56 -1.33
CA LEU A 52 -17.85 -4.36 -1.25
C LEU A 52 -18.35 -3.28 -2.21
N GLN A 53 -17.55 -2.25 -2.45
CA GLN A 53 -17.90 -1.16 -3.36
C GLN A 53 -17.89 -1.66 -4.81
N THR A 54 -16.90 -2.47 -5.21
CA THR A 54 -16.92 -3.17 -6.51
C THR A 54 -18.16 -4.05 -6.68
N ILE A 55 -18.53 -4.84 -5.67
CA ILE A 55 -19.73 -5.70 -5.72
C ILE A 55 -21.00 -4.86 -5.91
N LYS A 56 -21.12 -3.76 -5.17
CA LYS A 56 -22.24 -2.83 -5.28
C LYS A 56 -22.34 -2.27 -6.70
N GLU A 57 -21.24 -1.78 -7.28
CA GLU A 57 -21.26 -1.22 -8.62
C GLU A 57 -21.62 -2.28 -9.69
N LEU A 58 -21.13 -3.52 -9.58
CA LEU A 58 -21.54 -4.60 -10.49
C LEU A 58 -23.02 -4.96 -10.36
N ARG A 59 -23.56 -4.96 -9.14
CA ARG A 59 -25.00 -5.18 -8.91
C ARG A 59 -25.82 -4.06 -9.52
N ASP A 60 -25.43 -2.80 -9.31
CA ASP A 60 -26.13 -1.64 -9.85
C ASP A 60 -26.05 -1.64 -11.41
N ALA A 61 -24.93 -2.09 -12.00
CA ALA A 61 -24.82 -2.33 -13.44
C ALA A 61 -25.80 -3.41 -13.94
N LEU A 62 -25.91 -4.52 -13.21
CA LEU A 62 -26.85 -5.60 -13.52
C LEU A 62 -28.31 -5.13 -13.43
N ASP A 63 -28.65 -4.33 -12.42
CA ASP A 63 -30.00 -3.76 -12.29
C ASP A 63 -30.37 -2.90 -13.51
N HIS A 64 -29.44 -2.10 -14.01
CA HIS A 64 -29.63 -1.34 -15.25
C HIS A 64 -29.79 -2.24 -16.48
N LEU A 65 -29.02 -3.33 -16.58
CA LEU A 65 -29.18 -4.31 -17.65
C LEU A 65 -30.55 -4.99 -17.60
N MET A 66 -31.00 -5.42 -16.42
CA MET A 66 -32.30 -6.07 -16.26
C MET A 66 -33.45 -5.16 -16.65
N ARG A 67 -33.34 -3.84 -16.44
CA ARG A 67 -34.32 -2.85 -16.93
C ARG A 67 -34.41 -2.80 -18.45
N VAL A 68 -33.27 -2.91 -19.14
CA VAL A 68 -33.22 -2.96 -20.61
C VAL A 68 -33.83 -4.27 -21.11
N MET A 69 -33.47 -5.39 -20.47
CA MET A 69 -34.04 -6.71 -20.80
C MET A 69 -35.55 -6.71 -20.65
N LEU A 70 -36.08 -6.19 -19.53
CA LEU A 70 -37.53 -6.11 -19.31
C LEU A 70 -38.20 -5.24 -20.37
N ALA A 71 -37.65 -4.05 -20.67
CA ALA A 71 -38.21 -3.15 -21.66
C ALA A 71 -38.24 -3.74 -23.09
N ARG A 72 -37.24 -4.54 -23.47
CA ARG A 72 -37.14 -5.14 -24.81
C ARG A 72 -37.88 -6.48 -24.94
N MET A 73 -37.85 -7.31 -23.91
CA MET A 73 -38.32 -8.70 -23.97
C MET A 73 -39.73 -8.91 -23.41
N ALA A 74 -40.18 -8.03 -22.52
CA ALA A 74 -41.54 -8.07 -21.94
C ALA A 74 -42.11 -6.65 -21.85
N PRO A 75 -42.29 -5.95 -22.99
CA PRO A 75 -42.78 -4.57 -22.99
C PRO A 75 -44.16 -4.41 -22.35
N GLU A 76 -45.00 -5.45 -22.35
CA GLU A 76 -46.30 -5.51 -21.68
C GLU A 76 -46.21 -5.61 -20.15
N GLU A 77 -45.09 -6.11 -19.62
CA GLU A 77 -44.78 -6.15 -18.18
C GLU A 77 -43.95 -4.92 -17.74
N GLY A 78 -43.54 -4.10 -18.71
CA GLY A 78 -42.60 -3.01 -18.57
C GLY A 78 -43.22 -1.64 -18.22
N LEU A 79 -42.35 -0.72 -17.80
CA LEU A 79 -42.66 0.66 -17.43
C LEU A 79 -43.31 1.43 -18.59
N ASP A 80 -44.49 2.01 -18.35
CA ASP A 80 -45.14 2.96 -19.26
C ASP A 80 -44.14 4.04 -19.70
N GLY A 81 -43.85 4.11 -21.01
CA GLY A 81 -42.93 5.10 -21.59
C GLY A 81 -41.46 4.67 -21.75
N ALA A 82 -41.16 3.37 -21.71
CA ALA A 82 -39.85 2.85 -22.09
C ALA A 82 -39.63 2.97 -23.62
N ASP A 83 -39.11 4.12 -24.05
CA ASP A 83 -38.68 4.37 -25.43
C ASP A 83 -37.21 3.92 -25.67
N ASP A 84 -36.74 4.03 -26.91
CA ASP A 84 -35.34 3.75 -27.23
C ASP A 84 -34.35 4.58 -26.39
N GLY A 85 -34.74 5.80 -26.01
CA GLY A 85 -33.94 6.67 -25.15
C GLY A 85 -33.84 6.15 -23.71
N TYR A 86 -34.84 5.44 -23.20
CA TYR A 86 -34.79 4.77 -21.90
C TYR A 86 -33.78 3.62 -21.89
N CYS A 87 -33.80 2.76 -22.91
CA CYS A 87 -32.85 1.66 -23.04
C CYS A 87 -31.41 2.18 -23.14
N GLU A 88 -31.18 3.18 -24.01
CA GLU A 88 -29.87 3.80 -24.18
C GLU A 88 -29.32 4.37 -22.86
N LYS A 89 -30.15 5.12 -22.11
CA LYS A 89 -29.74 5.70 -20.83
C LYS A 89 -29.39 4.64 -19.79
N ASN A 90 -30.12 3.52 -19.75
CA ASN A 90 -29.81 2.44 -18.82
C ASN A 90 -28.53 1.70 -19.23
N LEU A 91 -28.29 1.47 -20.52
CA LEU A 91 -27.03 0.90 -21.01
C LEU A 91 -25.83 1.80 -20.67
N GLN A 92 -25.94 3.11 -20.89
CA GLN A 92 -24.90 4.08 -20.50
C GLN A 92 -24.64 4.07 -18.99
N LYS A 93 -25.69 3.95 -18.17
CA LYS A 93 -25.53 3.81 -16.72
C LYS A 93 -24.82 2.52 -16.34
N ALA A 94 -25.19 1.39 -16.96
CA ALA A 94 -24.51 0.11 -16.74
C ALA A 94 -23.01 0.21 -17.06
N VAL A 95 -22.65 0.82 -18.19
CA VAL A 95 -21.25 1.12 -18.55
C VAL A 95 -20.56 1.96 -17.46
N GLY A 96 -21.21 3.03 -17.01
CA GLY A 96 -20.68 3.88 -15.93
C GLY A 96 -20.43 3.13 -14.62
N HIS A 97 -21.31 2.21 -14.25
CA HIS A 97 -21.13 1.35 -13.07
C HIS A 97 -19.98 0.35 -13.25
N VAL A 98 -19.82 -0.28 -14.42
CA VAL A 98 -18.68 -1.19 -14.67
C VAL A 98 -17.35 -0.43 -14.64
N PHE A 99 -17.30 0.81 -15.16
CA PHE A 99 -16.12 1.66 -15.01
C PHE A 99 -15.79 1.93 -13.53
N ARG A 100 -16.77 2.29 -12.70
CA ARG A 100 -16.54 2.49 -11.27
C ARG A 100 -16.04 1.22 -10.59
N ALA A 101 -16.62 0.06 -10.90
CA ALA A 101 -16.15 -1.23 -10.40
C ALA A 101 -14.67 -1.50 -10.77
N ALA A 102 -14.26 -1.16 -11.99
CA ALA A 102 -12.87 -1.28 -12.43
C ALA A 102 -11.92 -0.32 -11.67
N PHE A 103 -12.31 0.94 -11.48
CA PHE A 103 -11.53 1.88 -10.67
C PHE A 103 -11.42 1.44 -9.20
N ASP A 104 -12.52 0.98 -8.60
CA ASP A 104 -12.53 0.47 -7.23
C ASP A 104 -11.61 -0.76 -7.05
N ALA A 105 -11.51 -1.60 -8.08
CA ALA A 105 -10.58 -2.74 -8.09
C ALA A 105 -9.11 -2.31 -8.22
N LEU A 106 -8.80 -1.33 -9.08
CA LEU A 106 -7.46 -0.77 -9.19
C LEU A 106 -7.02 -0.09 -7.89
N ASP A 107 -7.93 0.63 -7.23
CA ASP A 107 -7.69 1.23 -5.92
C ASP A 107 -7.40 0.17 -4.85
N GLY A 108 -8.21 -0.89 -4.80
CA GLY A 108 -7.99 -2.03 -3.91
C GLY A 108 -6.65 -2.71 -4.15
N THR A 109 -6.27 -2.88 -5.43
CA THR A 109 -4.98 -3.39 -5.85
C THR A 109 -3.83 -2.53 -5.33
N LEU A 110 -3.90 -1.21 -5.51
CA LEU A 110 -2.86 -0.29 -5.09
C LEU A 110 -2.65 -0.28 -3.57
N LEU A 111 -3.76 -0.28 -2.81
CA LEU A 111 -3.70 -0.36 -1.35
C LEU A 111 -3.05 -1.66 -0.88
N SER A 112 -3.45 -2.78 -1.49
CA SER A 112 -2.90 -4.11 -1.18
C SER A 112 -1.42 -4.22 -1.52
N LEU A 113 -0.99 -3.70 -2.69
CA LEU A 113 0.42 -3.66 -3.08
C LEU A 113 1.25 -2.83 -2.09
N ARG A 114 0.74 -1.67 -1.65
CA ARG A 114 1.40 -0.84 -0.65
C ARG A 114 1.60 -1.57 0.67
N GLU A 115 0.58 -2.28 1.13
CA GLU A 115 0.64 -3.10 2.33
C GLU A 115 1.68 -4.21 2.19
N ARG A 116 1.64 -4.98 1.10
CA ARG A 116 2.63 -6.04 0.86
C ARG A 116 4.07 -5.53 0.73
N ILE A 117 4.28 -4.39 0.07
CA ILE A 117 5.60 -3.76 -0.01
C ILE A 117 6.10 -3.37 1.38
N ARG A 118 5.22 -2.79 2.22
CA ARG A 118 5.56 -2.45 3.61
C ARG A 118 5.95 -3.70 4.38
N ASP A 119 5.11 -4.74 4.33
CA ASP A 119 5.29 -5.96 5.11
C ASP A 119 6.54 -6.74 4.66
N THR A 120 6.82 -6.77 3.35
CA THR A 120 8.02 -7.43 2.82
C THR A 120 9.31 -6.71 3.25
N LEU A 121 9.26 -5.39 3.46
CA LEU A 121 10.41 -4.62 3.94
C LEU A 121 10.47 -4.49 5.46
N GLU A 122 9.47 -5.01 6.18
CA GLU A 122 9.42 -4.94 7.63
C GLU A 122 10.61 -5.71 8.25
N GLY A 123 11.27 -5.09 9.23
CA GLY A 123 12.41 -5.69 9.93
C GLY A 123 13.75 -5.56 9.21
N TYR A 124 13.78 -4.98 8.01
CA TYR A 124 15.02 -4.60 7.33
C TYR A 124 15.50 -3.20 7.71
N GLU A 125 16.81 -3.08 7.89
CA GLU A 125 17.47 -1.80 8.15
C GLU A 125 17.49 -0.95 6.88
N VAL A 126 17.29 0.36 7.04
CA VAL A 126 17.24 1.31 5.91
C VAL A 126 18.46 1.22 5.00
N GLN A 127 19.65 0.99 5.58
CA GLN A 127 20.88 0.83 4.81
C GLN A 127 20.84 -0.43 3.94
N VAL A 128 20.33 -1.54 4.47
CA VAL A 128 20.19 -2.80 3.73
C VAL A 128 19.22 -2.64 2.56
N ILE A 129 18.08 -1.98 2.80
CA ILE A 129 17.10 -1.69 1.72
C ILE A 129 17.76 -0.84 0.63
N ARG A 130 18.51 0.20 1.00
CA ARG A 130 19.21 1.08 0.05
C ARG A 130 20.27 0.34 -0.75
N ASP A 131 21.00 -0.57 -0.13
CA ASP A 131 22.08 -1.29 -0.80
C ASP A 131 21.56 -2.34 -1.78
N VAL A 132 20.44 -2.99 -1.47
CA VAL A 132 19.84 -4.03 -2.32
C VAL A 132 18.87 -3.45 -3.34
N ILE A 133 18.15 -2.38 -2.99
CA ILE A 133 17.15 -1.70 -3.83
C ILE A 133 17.48 -0.20 -3.88
N PRO A 134 18.47 0.23 -4.68
CA PRO A 134 18.93 1.63 -4.70
C PRO A 134 17.83 2.65 -5.02
N ASP A 135 16.89 2.27 -5.88
CA ASP A 135 15.81 3.14 -6.37
C ASP A 135 14.54 3.08 -5.50
N TYR A 136 14.56 2.36 -4.37
CA TYR A 136 13.41 2.19 -3.48
C TYR A 136 12.72 3.53 -3.13
N TRP A 137 13.49 4.56 -2.81
CA TRP A 137 12.96 5.86 -2.40
C TRP A 137 12.28 6.62 -3.54
N GLN A 138 12.69 6.37 -4.78
CA GLN A 138 11.99 6.92 -5.94
C GLN A 138 10.64 6.24 -6.10
N HIS A 139 10.62 4.90 -6.10
CA HIS A 139 9.38 4.13 -6.20
C HIS A 139 8.40 4.44 -5.06
N LYS A 140 8.90 4.64 -3.84
CA LYS A 140 8.07 5.07 -2.70
C LYS A 140 7.39 6.42 -2.95
N LYS A 141 8.13 7.41 -3.45
CA LYS A 141 7.55 8.72 -3.80
C LYS A 141 6.52 8.62 -4.93
N GLU A 142 6.77 7.76 -5.92
CA GLU A 142 5.81 7.50 -6.99
C GLU A 142 4.53 6.85 -6.44
N LEU A 143 4.66 5.92 -5.48
CA LEU A 143 3.52 5.27 -4.82
C LEU A 143 2.66 6.26 -4.03
N ASP A 144 3.31 7.14 -3.28
CA ASP A 144 2.63 8.18 -2.51
C ASP A 144 1.88 9.15 -3.44
N LYS A 145 2.52 9.59 -4.54
CA LYS A 145 1.88 10.44 -5.56
C LYS A 145 0.69 9.76 -6.22
N LEU A 146 0.79 8.47 -6.55
CA LEU A 146 -0.33 7.75 -7.15
C LEU A 146 -1.49 7.65 -6.15
N THR A 147 -1.20 7.34 -4.89
CA THR A 147 -2.22 7.31 -3.83
C THR A 147 -2.96 8.65 -3.69
N GLU A 148 -2.24 9.77 -3.76
CA GLU A 148 -2.83 11.11 -3.77
C GLU A 148 -3.66 11.38 -5.02
N ALA A 149 -3.15 10.99 -6.19
CA ALA A 149 -3.86 11.13 -7.46
C ALA A 149 -5.20 10.37 -7.42
N VAL A 150 -5.21 9.16 -6.88
CA VAL A 150 -6.41 8.33 -6.71
C VAL A 150 -7.47 8.99 -5.86
N ALA A 151 -7.08 9.55 -4.72
CA ALA A 151 -7.99 10.32 -3.87
C ALA A 151 -8.60 11.52 -4.62
N SER A 152 -7.82 12.16 -5.51
CA SER A 152 -8.30 13.27 -6.35
C SER A 152 -9.19 12.83 -7.52
N HIS A 153 -8.97 11.63 -8.06
CA HIS A 153 -9.75 11.07 -9.17
C HIS A 153 -11.15 10.65 -8.72
N ARG A 154 -11.32 10.07 -7.52
CA ARG A 154 -12.64 9.70 -6.96
C ARG A 154 -13.65 10.85 -6.92
N GLY A 155 -13.20 12.10 -6.82
CA GLY A 155 -14.05 13.29 -6.84
C GLY A 155 -14.44 13.80 -8.23
N ARG A 156 -13.86 13.25 -9.31
CA ARG A 156 -13.95 13.76 -10.68
C ARG A 156 -14.53 12.77 -11.69
N ILE A 157 -14.85 11.54 -11.30
CA ILE A 157 -15.47 10.52 -12.18
C ILE A 157 -16.94 10.89 -12.42
N ASP A 158 -17.17 12.01 -13.09
CA ASP A 158 -18.34 12.18 -13.93
C ASP A 158 -18.05 11.43 -15.24
N VAL A 159 -19.04 10.67 -15.70
CA VAL A 159 -18.96 9.76 -16.86
C VAL A 159 -18.84 10.59 -18.15
N GLY A 160 -17.65 11.17 -18.37
CA GLY A 160 -17.34 12.04 -19.50
C GLY A 160 -16.73 11.29 -20.70
N LYS A 161 -16.40 12.03 -21.75
CA LYS A 161 -15.86 11.49 -23.02
C LYS A 161 -14.45 10.85 -22.90
N ASP A 162 -13.79 10.93 -21.74
CA ASP A 162 -12.39 10.51 -21.54
C ASP A 162 -12.19 9.44 -20.44
N VAL A 163 -13.27 8.74 -20.07
CA VAL A 163 -13.20 7.73 -18.99
C VAL A 163 -12.31 6.54 -19.37
N GLY A 164 -12.35 6.12 -20.63
CA GLY A 164 -11.52 5.00 -21.13
C GLY A 164 -10.02 5.30 -21.10
N GLU A 165 -9.58 6.48 -21.55
CA GLU A 165 -8.17 6.86 -21.49
C GLU A 165 -7.71 6.99 -20.03
N THR A 166 -8.56 7.54 -19.17
CA THR A 166 -8.29 7.64 -17.73
C THR A 166 -8.12 6.26 -17.10
N LEU A 167 -8.98 5.29 -17.44
CA LEU A 167 -8.84 3.92 -16.97
C LEU A 167 -7.51 3.31 -17.44
N ASN A 168 -7.17 3.45 -18.72
CA ASN A 168 -5.93 2.91 -19.27
C ASN A 168 -4.68 3.48 -18.59
N ARG A 169 -4.61 4.81 -18.42
CA ARG A 169 -3.50 5.45 -17.68
C ARG A 169 -3.37 4.88 -16.27
N TYR A 170 -4.50 4.65 -15.62
CA TYR A 170 -4.51 4.14 -14.26
C TYR A 170 -4.11 2.65 -14.17
N ILE A 171 -4.50 1.84 -15.17
CA ILE A 171 -3.99 0.47 -15.34
C ILE A 171 -2.47 0.49 -15.51
N ASP A 172 -1.93 1.35 -16.37
CA ASP A 172 -0.49 1.46 -16.61
C ASP A 172 0.27 1.86 -15.34
N ASP A 173 -0.30 2.76 -14.53
CA ASP A 173 0.29 3.17 -13.27
C ASP A 173 0.29 2.05 -12.23
N VAL A 174 -0.79 1.28 -12.10
CA VAL A 174 -0.82 0.09 -11.22
C VAL A 174 0.15 -0.99 -11.71
N GLU A 175 0.30 -1.18 -13.02
CA GLU A 175 1.23 -2.17 -13.58
C GLU A 175 2.69 -1.87 -13.20
N LYS A 176 3.10 -0.60 -13.17
CA LYS A 176 4.43 -0.20 -12.68
C LYS A 176 4.67 -0.69 -11.25
N PHE A 177 3.67 -0.59 -10.37
CA PHE A 177 3.79 -1.05 -8.99
C PHE A 177 3.76 -2.57 -8.86
N LYS A 178 3.03 -3.27 -9.72
CA LYS A 178 3.08 -4.73 -9.79
C LYS A 178 4.49 -5.21 -10.15
N VAL A 179 5.12 -4.57 -11.13
CA VAL A 179 6.51 -4.86 -11.52
C VAL A 179 7.46 -4.58 -10.35
N PHE A 180 7.33 -3.41 -9.71
CA PHE A 180 8.17 -3.07 -8.56
C PHE A 180 8.02 -4.05 -7.39
N HIS A 181 6.79 -4.43 -7.03
CA HIS A 181 6.54 -5.43 -5.99
C HIS A 181 7.17 -6.78 -6.34
N ARG A 182 7.11 -7.22 -7.61
CA ARG A 182 7.78 -8.45 -8.04
C ARG A 182 9.30 -8.35 -7.88
N THR A 183 9.91 -7.24 -8.31
CA THR A 183 11.35 -7.01 -8.12
C THR A 183 11.74 -7.09 -6.65
N LEU A 184 10.88 -6.60 -5.76
CA LEU A 184 11.10 -6.61 -4.32
C LEU A 184 11.00 -8.03 -3.74
N LEU A 185 10.06 -8.86 -4.21
CA LEU A 185 9.99 -10.28 -3.85
C LEU A 185 11.23 -11.05 -4.33
N ASP A 186 11.68 -10.80 -5.56
CA ASP A 186 12.88 -11.42 -6.13
C ASP A 186 14.16 -11.02 -5.36
N ALA A 187 14.18 -9.82 -4.79
CA ALA A 187 15.27 -9.31 -3.95
C ALA A 187 15.28 -9.88 -2.52
N GLY A 188 14.23 -10.59 -2.09
CA GLY A 188 14.07 -11.12 -0.73
C GLY A 188 15.29 -11.89 -0.19
N PRO A 189 15.80 -12.91 -0.91
CA PRO A 189 16.99 -13.65 -0.45
C PRO A 189 18.24 -12.78 -0.28
N THR A 190 18.41 -11.77 -1.14
CA THR A 190 19.53 -10.82 -1.07
C THR A 190 19.37 -9.88 0.12
N LEU A 191 18.13 -9.41 0.39
CA LEU A 191 17.80 -8.63 1.57
C LEU A 191 18.13 -9.41 2.86
N ASP A 192 17.72 -10.68 2.95
CA ASP A 192 18.02 -11.56 4.08
C ASP A 192 19.53 -11.69 4.34
N GLU A 193 20.30 -11.94 3.28
CA GLU A 193 21.74 -12.11 3.39
C GLU A 193 22.44 -10.81 3.85
N CYS A 194 22.10 -9.68 3.24
CA CYS A 194 22.63 -8.37 3.59
C CYS A 194 22.24 -7.97 5.01
N GLN A 195 21.01 -8.25 5.45
CA GLN A 195 20.54 -7.97 6.80
C GLN A 195 21.31 -8.76 7.85
N ARG A 196 21.60 -10.03 7.59
CA ARG A 196 22.42 -10.88 8.46
C ARG A 196 23.85 -10.35 8.54
N LYS A 197 24.46 -9.97 7.42
CA LYS A 197 25.79 -9.35 7.38
C LYS A 197 25.82 -8.05 8.19
N TYR A 198 24.82 -7.19 8.01
CA TYR A 198 24.68 -5.94 8.73
C TYR A 198 24.61 -6.14 10.26
N LYS A 199 23.72 -7.04 10.73
CA LYS A 199 23.58 -7.34 12.16
C LYS A 199 24.88 -7.91 12.75
N ASN A 200 25.56 -8.80 12.03
CA ASN A 200 26.82 -9.39 12.49
C ASN A 200 27.93 -8.33 12.62
N GLN A 201 28.06 -7.46 11.62
CA GLN A 201 29.04 -6.37 11.67
C GLN A 201 28.75 -5.40 12.81
N ASN A 202 27.49 -4.98 12.96
CA ASN A 202 27.12 -4.02 13.99
C ASN A 202 27.28 -4.62 15.41
N THR A 203 26.93 -5.90 15.60
CA THR A 203 27.15 -6.63 16.85
C THR A 203 28.65 -6.75 17.16
N ALA A 204 29.48 -7.05 16.17
CA ALA A 204 30.94 -7.10 16.36
C ALA A 204 31.53 -5.73 16.75
N VAL A 205 31.07 -4.65 16.12
CA VAL A 205 31.47 -3.28 16.49
C VAL A 205 31.04 -2.95 17.92
N PHE A 206 29.80 -3.30 18.30
CA PHE A 206 29.30 -3.10 19.66
C PHE A 206 30.18 -3.81 20.70
N TRP A 207 30.46 -5.10 20.51
CA TRP A 207 31.31 -5.88 21.43
C TRP A 207 32.74 -5.34 21.51
N ARG A 208 33.31 -4.90 20.37
CA ARG A 208 34.62 -4.26 20.35
C ARG A 208 34.64 -2.96 21.16
N ASN A 209 33.61 -2.13 21.01
CA ASN A 209 33.50 -0.87 21.73
C ASN A 209 33.28 -1.10 23.23
N LEU A 210 32.46 -2.09 23.61
CA LEU A 210 32.27 -2.49 25.00
C LEU A 210 33.59 -2.97 25.63
N ALA A 211 34.32 -3.86 24.94
CA ALA A 211 35.61 -4.36 25.41
C ALA A 211 36.63 -3.22 25.59
N ALA A 212 36.70 -2.28 24.64
CA ALA A 212 37.57 -1.10 24.75
C ALA A 212 37.19 -0.23 25.96
N GLY A 213 35.89 -0.03 26.22
CA GLY A 213 35.40 0.71 27.39
C GLY A 213 35.78 0.04 28.71
N VAL A 214 35.63 -1.28 28.81
CA VAL A 214 36.04 -2.05 30.01
C VAL A 214 37.55 -1.95 30.23
N ILE A 215 38.36 -2.10 29.18
CA ILE A 215 39.83 -1.96 29.27
C ILE A 215 40.21 -0.55 29.73
N ALA A 216 39.60 0.49 29.18
CA ALA A 216 39.85 1.87 29.57
C ALA A 216 39.49 2.13 31.04
N ALA A 217 38.37 1.58 31.52
CA ALA A 217 37.95 1.69 32.92
C ALA A 217 38.94 1.00 33.88
N ILE A 218 39.42 -0.20 33.54
CA ILE A 218 40.42 -0.93 34.34
C ILE A 218 41.73 -0.14 34.40
N LEU A 219 42.24 0.32 33.26
CA LEU A 219 43.48 1.10 33.20
C LEU A 219 43.35 2.42 33.99
N GLY A 220 42.24 3.12 33.84
CA GLY A 220 41.96 4.34 34.61
C GLY A 220 41.94 4.07 36.12
N GLY A 221 41.28 3.00 36.57
CA GLY A 221 41.26 2.59 37.96
C GLY A 221 42.65 2.26 38.52
N LEU A 222 43.48 1.54 37.75
CA LEU A 222 44.86 1.23 38.13
C LEU A 222 45.73 2.49 38.25
N VAL A 223 45.59 3.46 37.35
CA VAL A 223 46.30 4.75 37.42
C VAL A 223 45.90 5.51 38.68
N VAL A 224 44.60 5.61 38.97
CA VAL A 224 44.10 6.29 40.18
C VAL A 224 44.66 5.63 41.45
N LEU A 225 44.62 4.29 41.53
CA LEU A 225 45.21 3.55 42.65
C LEU A 225 46.72 3.79 42.78
N GLY A 226 47.44 3.85 41.66
CA GLY A 226 48.87 4.17 41.64
C GLY A 226 49.18 5.58 42.16
N VAL A 227 48.41 6.59 41.71
CA VAL A 227 48.54 7.98 42.17
C VAL A 227 48.22 8.10 43.66
N GLN A 228 47.15 7.47 44.13
CA GLN A 228 46.81 7.45 45.55
C GLN A 228 47.94 6.83 46.38
N ARG A 229 48.53 5.74 45.91
CA ARG A 229 49.63 5.06 46.61
C ARG A 229 50.91 5.89 46.62
N PHE A 230 51.19 6.64 45.55
CA PHE A 230 52.35 7.53 45.46
C PHE A 230 52.18 8.77 46.37
N ASN A 231 51.01 9.41 46.34
CA ASN A 231 50.71 10.55 47.22
C ASN A 231 50.68 10.16 48.70
N SER A 232 50.31 8.92 49.02
CA SER A 232 50.38 8.38 50.39
C SER A 232 51.82 8.04 50.82
N ALA A 233 52.79 8.02 49.89
CA ALA A 233 54.19 7.65 50.14
C ALA A 233 55.13 8.85 50.22
N THR A 234 54.69 10.06 49.88
CA THR A 234 55.43 11.31 50.16
C THR A 234 55.10 11.79 51.57
N PRO A 235 56.01 11.71 52.56
CA PRO A 235 55.78 12.31 53.86
C PRO A 235 55.83 13.82 53.71
N GLU A 236 54.78 14.50 54.18
CA GLU A 236 54.85 15.93 54.49
C GLU A 236 56.05 16.14 55.41
N SER A 237 57.06 16.86 54.94
CA SER A 237 58.08 17.42 55.82
C SER A 237 57.42 18.56 56.60
N VAL A 238 56.83 18.17 57.73
CA VAL A 238 56.23 19.10 58.70
C VAL A 238 57.33 20.03 59.21
N HIS A 239 57.36 21.25 58.70
CA HIS A 239 58.07 22.36 59.30
C HIS A 239 57.31 22.73 60.59
N GLN A 240 57.80 22.28 61.75
CA GLN A 240 57.36 22.78 63.05
C GLN A 240 57.77 24.26 63.18
N PRO A 241 56.85 25.22 63.38
CA PRO A 241 57.22 26.54 63.85
C PRO A 241 57.63 26.44 65.32
N ALA A 242 58.80 26.98 65.63
CA ALA A 242 59.37 27.02 66.97
C ALA A 242 58.44 27.78 67.93
N ASP A 243 58.08 27.08 69.00
CA ASP A 243 57.39 27.58 70.18
C ASP A 243 58.21 28.69 70.84
N ARG A 244 57.80 29.94 70.67
CA ARG A 244 58.35 31.08 71.41
C ARG A 244 57.55 31.24 72.69
N GLY A 245 58.15 30.78 73.78
CA GLY A 245 57.66 30.98 75.14
C GLY A 245 57.29 32.44 75.43
N VAL A 246 56.07 32.63 75.90
CA VAL A 246 55.58 33.88 76.48
C VAL A 246 55.97 33.90 77.95
N PRO A 247 56.69 34.91 78.46
CA PRO A 247 56.96 35.03 79.89
C PRO A 247 55.71 35.50 80.65
N ALA A 248 55.54 34.97 81.86
CA ALA A 248 54.49 35.33 82.80
C ALA A 248 54.62 36.80 83.28
N PRO A 249 53.50 37.50 83.53
CA PRO A 249 53.52 38.82 84.15
C PRO A 249 53.79 38.72 85.67
N PRO A 250 54.36 39.78 86.29
CA PRO A 250 54.65 39.81 87.72
C PRO A 250 53.38 39.92 88.56
N ALA A 251 53.49 39.41 89.78
CA ALA A 251 52.46 39.34 90.81
C ALA A 251 52.14 40.69 91.45
N ASP A 252 50.87 40.87 91.79
CA ASP A 252 50.34 41.59 92.96
C ASP A 252 49.17 40.76 93.54
#